data_AF-A0A9E4PI93-F1
#
_entry.id   AF-A0A9E4PI93-F1
#
_cell.length_a   1.000
_cell.length_b   1.000
_cell.length_c   1.000
_cell.angle_alpha   90.00
_cell.angle_beta   90.00
_cell.angle_gamma   90.00
#
_symmetry.space_group_name_H-M   'P 1'
#
loop_
_entity.id
_entity.type
_entity.pdbx_description
1 polymer ?
#
loop_
_entity_poly.entity_id
_entity_poly.type
_entity_poly.pdbx_seq_one_letter_code
_entity_poly.pdbx_strand_id
1 'polypeptide(L)'
;DKLSHRSFGKRHGGAVFLGREMSEERDYSLKTEVIIDDEINRLLREGDEMASKLLAEHDKELEGIAQFLLEHETIDADQFVAIVEGKDPLAASPMATDDPAPPADEPADEVPAGEEQVGSATGREPQATT
;
A
#
# COMPACT_ATOMS: atom_id res chain seq x y z
N ASP A 1 -26.46 2.58 7.62
CA ASP A 1 -25.66 1.70 8.49
C ASP A 1 -26.24 0.30 8.62
N LYS A 2 -25.96 -0.57 7.63
CA LYS A 2 -26.40 -1.98 7.66
C LYS A 2 -25.39 -2.91 8.35
N LEU A 3 -24.12 -2.49 8.46
CA LEU A 3 -23.02 -3.22 9.08
C LEU A 3 -22.22 -2.29 10.01
N SER A 4 -22.74 -2.02 11.20
CA SER A 4 -22.00 -1.26 12.23
C SER A 4 -20.81 -2.09 12.75
N HIS A 5 -19.61 -1.47 12.83
CA HIS A 5 -18.38 -1.87 13.54
C HIS A 5 -18.24 -3.32 14.04
N ARG A 6 -18.54 -4.32 13.21
CA ARG A 6 -18.33 -5.73 13.51
C ARG A 6 -17.20 -6.24 12.63
N SER A 7 -16.24 -6.91 13.26
CA SER A 7 -15.21 -7.63 12.54
C SER A 7 -15.83 -8.89 11.96
N PHE A 8 -15.92 -8.94 10.62
CA PHE A 8 -16.23 -10.14 9.86
C PHE A 8 -14.90 -10.66 9.28
N GLY A 9 -14.58 -11.92 9.51
CA GLY A 9 -13.31 -12.55 9.13
C GLY A 9 -12.27 -12.55 10.27
N LYS A 10 -12.15 -13.65 11.01
CA LYS A 10 -10.95 -13.93 11.81
C LYS A 10 -9.78 -14.15 10.85
N ARG A 11 -8.71 -13.37 10.98
CA ARG A 11 -7.44 -13.65 10.29
C ARG A 11 -6.74 -14.75 11.10
N HIS A 12 -6.79 -15.98 10.63
CA HIS A 12 -6.13 -17.09 11.32
C HIS A 12 -4.63 -17.08 11.03
N GLY A 13 -3.84 -16.66 12.02
CA GLY A 13 -2.39 -16.68 11.97
C GLY A 13 -1.81 -16.60 13.38
N GLY A 14 -1.68 -17.75 14.06
CA GLY A 14 -1.03 -17.85 15.36
C GLY A 14 -1.28 -19.19 16.08
N ALA A 15 -0.53 -20.23 15.68
CA ALA A 15 -0.30 -21.51 16.36
C ALA A 15 -1.51 -22.38 16.78
N VAL A 16 -1.83 -23.38 15.95
CA VAL A 16 -2.72 -24.51 16.29
C VAL A 16 -1.87 -25.64 16.87
N PHE A 17 -1.62 -25.62 18.18
CA PHE A 17 -0.97 -26.73 18.90
C PHE A 17 -1.69 -27.01 20.22
N LEU A 18 -2.66 -27.93 20.18
CA LEU A 18 -2.80 -29.12 21.04
C LEU A 18 -4.21 -29.68 20.86
N GLY A 19 -4.29 -30.96 20.52
CA GLY A 19 -5.51 -31.67 20.13
C GLY A 19 -6.78 -31.31 20.90
N ARG A 20 -7.66 -30.58 20.23
CA ARG A 20 -9.13 -30.75 20.29
C ARG A 20 -9.72 -30.06 19.06
N GLU A 21 -10.23 -30.89 18.16
CA GLU A 21 -11.29 -30.61 17.18
C GLU A 21 -11.19 -29.28 16.41
N MET A 22 -10.59 -29.39 15.24
CA MET A 22 -10.58 -28.42 14.16
C MET A 22 -11.96 -28.40 13.49
N SER A 23 -12.87 -27.55 13.98
CA SER A 23 -13.98 -27.03 13.19
C SER A 23 -14.11 -25.55 13.51
N GLU A 24 -13.30 -24.74 12.82
CA GLU A 24 -13.58 -23.32 12.75
C GLU A 24 -14.67 -23.14 11.69
N GLU A 25 -15.92 -23.23 12.12
CA GLU A 25 -17.08 -23.00 11.26
C GLU A 25 -17.19 -21.49 11.02
N ARG A 26 -17.37 -21.10 9.76
CA ARG A 26 -17.65 -19.70 9.39
C ARG A 26 -19.01 -19.34 9.98
N ASP A 27 -19.04 -18.71 11.15
CA ASP A 27 -20.27 -18.24 11.81
C ASP A 27 -20.89 -17.00 11.10
N TYR A 28 -21.11 -17.07 9.79
CA TYR A 28 -21.84 -16.04 9.05
C TYR A 28 -23.08 -16.66 8.42
N SER A 29 -24.23 -16.04 8.65
CA SER A 29 -25.48 -16.43 7.98
C SER A 29 -25.42 -16.03 6.49
N LEU A 30 -26.05 -16.81 5.60
CA LEU A 30 -26.29 -16.41 4.19
C LEU A 30 -26.85 -14.97 4.09
N LYS A 31 -27.71 -14.58 5.05
CA LYS A 31 -28.26 -13.23 5.13
C LYS A 31 -27.19 -12.17 5.40
N THR A 32 -26.21 -12.48 6.24
CA THR A 32 -25.09 -11.58 6.58
C THR A 32 -24.13 -11.46 5.40
N GLU A 33 -23.86 -12.55 4.69
CA GLU A 33 -23.01 -12.54 3.48
C GLU A 33 -23.59 -11.63 2.39
N VAL A 34 -24.89 -11.75 2.10
CA VAL A 34 -25.58 -10.87 1.15
C VAL A 34 -25.47 -9.40 1.56
N ILE A 35 -25.60 -9.08 2.85
CA ILE A 35 -25.47 -7.70 3.33
C ILE A 35 -24.04 -7.18 3.16
N ILE A 36 -23.02 -8.03 3.33
CA ILE A 36 -21.61 -7.66 3.12
C ILE A 36 -21.36 -7.34 1.65
N ASP A 37 -21.78 -8.22 0.74
CA ASP A 37 -21.58 -8.00 -0.70
C ASP A 37 -22.34 -6.75 -1.19
N ASP A 38 -23.58 -6.54 -0.72
CA ASP A 38 -24.35 -5.34 -1.04
C ASP A 38 -23.63 -4.06 -0.59
N GLU A 39 -23.03 -4.07 0.61
CA GLU A 39 -22.34 -2.91 1.15
C GLU A 39 -21.02 -2.63 0.42
N ILE A 40 -20.27 -3.68 0.05
CA ILE A 40 -19.07 -3.54 -0.78
C ILE A 40 -19.41 -2.92 -2.13
N ASN A 41 -20.45 -3.44 -2.80
CA ASN A 41 -20.90 -2.91 -4.09
C ASN A 41 -21.36 -1.45 -3.97
N ARG A 42 -22.05 -1.10 -2.89
CA ARG A 42 -22.46 0.29 -2.62
C ARG A 42 -21.25 1.22 -2.52
N LEU A 43 -20.24 0.84 -1.72
CA LEU A 43 -19.04 1.65 -1.54
C LEU A 43 -18.24 1.82 -2.84
N LEU A 44 -18.13 0.74 -3.64
CA LEU A 44 -17.45 0.80 -4.93
C LEU A 44 -18.16 1.75 -5.90
N ARG A 45 -19.49 1.68 -5.99
CA ARG A 45 -20.26 2.60 -6.83
C ARG A 45 -20.15 4.04 -6.37
N GLU A 46 -20.25 4.29 -5.07
CA GLU A 46 -20.12 5.64 -4.52
C GLU A 46 -18.72 6.22 -4.79
N GLY A 47 -17.68 5.40 -4.68
CA GLY A 47 -16.32 5.80 -5.04
C GLY A 47 -16.15 6.10 -6.53
N ASP A 48 -16.69 5.24 -7.40
CA ASP A 48 -16.64 5.40 -8.86
C ASP A 48 -17.42 6.64 -9.33
N GLU A 49 -18.61 6.87 -8.80
CA GLU A 49 -19.41 8.06 -9.07
C GLU A 49 -18.70 9.33 -8.59
N MET A 50 -18.09 9.30 -7.40
CA MET A 50 -17.34 10.43 -6.87
C MET A 50 -16.10 10.74 -7.72
N ALA A 51 -15.33 9.72 -8.12
CA ALA A 51 -14.17 9.88 -8.98
C ALA A 51 -14.58 10.43 -10.35
N SER A 52 -15.59 9.84 -10.97
CA SER A 52 -16.12 10.28 -12.27
C SER A 52 -16.63 11.72 -12.22
N LYS A 53 -17.33 12.11 -11.15
CA LYS A 53 -17.80 13.47 -10.95
C LYS A 53 -16.63 14.44 -10.77
N LEU A 54 -15.62 14.09 -9.97
CA LEU A 54 -14.44 14.92 -9.74
C LEU A 54 -13.66 15.14 -11.05
N LEU A 55 -13.47 14.10 -11.85
CA LEU A 55 -12.81 14.21 -13.14
C LEU A 55 -13.62 15.08 -14.11
N ALA A 56 -14.94 14.92 -14.16
CA ALA A 56 -15.81 15.73 -15.00
C ALA A 56 -15.87 17.21 -14.56
N GLU A 57 -15.75 17.50 -13.26
CA GLU A 57 -15.68 18.87 -12.74
C GLU A 57 -14.38 19.58 -13.16
N HIS A 58 -13.28 18.81 -13.31
CA HIS A 58 -11.95 19.30 -13.68
C HIS A 58 -11.53 18.92 -15.11
N ASP A 59 -12.51 18.83 -16.02
CA ASP A 59 -12.30 18.41 -17.42
C ASP A 59 -11.31 19.33 -18.17
N LYS A 60 -11.32 20.63 -17.86
CA LYS A 60 -10.40 21.62 -18.46
C LYS A 60 -8.96 21.43 -18.02
N GLU A 61 -8.77 21.18 -16.72
CA GLU A 61 -7.46 20.92 -16.14
C GLU A 61 -6.90 19.60 -16.68
N LEU A 62 -7.74 18.57 -16.82
CA LEU A 62 -7.38 17.29 -17.47
C LEU A 62 -6.96 17.48 -18.92
N GLU A 63 -7.67 18.28 -19.70
CA GLU A 63 -7.30 18.60 -21.09
C GLU A 63 -5.94 19.33 -21.14
N GLY A 64 -5.70 20.26 -20.21
CA GLY A 64 -4.40 20.93 -20.07
C GLY A 64 -3.25 19.97 -19.75
N ILE A 65 -3.46 19.04 -18.80
CA ILE A 65 -2.47 18.03 -18.44
C ILE A 65 -2.21 17.08 -19.62
N ALA A 66 -3.26 16.65 -20.32
CA ALA A 66 -3.13 15.77 -21.48
C ALA A 66 -2.35 16.42 -22.62
N GLN A 67 -2.63 17.69 -22.92
CA GLN A 67 -1.89 18.45 -23.94
C GLN A 67 -0.42 18.63 -23.54
N PHE A 68 -0.15 18.93 -22.28
CA PHE A 68 1.22 19.06 -21.80
C PHE A 68 2.00 17.74 -21.90
N LEU A 69 1.38 16.62 -21.49
CA LEU A 69 1.99 15.29 -21.59
C LEU A 69 2.19 14.82 -23.04
N LEU A 70 1.36 15.27 -23.97
CA LEU A 70 1.55 15.01 -25.41
C LEU A 70 2.82 15.69 -25.96
N GLU A 71 3.20 16.84 -25.40
CA GLU A 71 4.35 17.62 -25.85
C GLU A 71 5.65 17.25 -25.10
N HIS A 72 5.55 16.95 -23.80
CA HIS A 72 6.71 16.80 -22.91
C HIS A 72 6.89 15.38 -22.33
N GLU A 73 5.97 14.44 -22.61
CA GLU A 73 5.95 13.03 -22.15
C GLU A 73 5.90 12.80 -20.63
N THR A 74 6.43 13.71 -19.83
CA THR A 74 6.54 13.66 -18.37
C THR A 74 6.06 14.99 -17.78
N ILE A 75 5.51 14.94 -16.56
CA ILE A 75 5.08 16.10 -15.80
C ILE A 75 5.57 16.00 -14.35
N ASP A 76 6.19 17.08 -13.85
CA ASP A 76 6.56 17.20 -12.44
C ASP A 76 5.38 17.68 -11.58
N ALA A 77 5.44 17.43 -10.27
CA ALA A 77 4.39 17.81 -9.33
C ALA A 77 4.08 19.33 -9.37
N ASP A 78 5.11 20.18 -9.43
CA ASP A 78 4.94 21.64 -9.47
C ASP A 78 4.28 22.11 -10.79
N GLN A 79 4.58 21.43 -11.90
CA GLN A 79 3.98 21.70 -13.20
C GLN A 79 2.51 21.25 -13.23
N PHE A 80 2.20 20.09 -12.65
CA PHE A 80 0.82 19.62 -12.49
C PHE A 80 -0.03 20.64 -11.72
N VAL A 81 0.47 21.11 -10.56
CA VAL A 81 -0.23 22.12 -9.76
C VAL A 81 -0.40 23.42 -10.56
N ALA A 82 0.61 23.85 -11.32
CA ALA A 82 0.51 25.03 -12.16
C ALA A 82 -0.61 24.92 -13.20
N ILE A 83 -0.74 23.77 -13.89
CA ILE A 83 -1.83 23.54 -14.85
C ILE A 83 -3.20 23.57 -14.16
N VAL A 84 -3.33 22.91 -13.00
CA VAL A 84 -4.57 22.89 -12.21
C VAL A 84 -4.95 24.29 -11.73
N GLU A 85 -3.98 25.14 -11.40
CA GLU A 85 -4.20 26.54 -11.00
C GLU A 85 -4.38 27.51 -12.20
N GLY A 86 -4.31 27.01 -13.44
CA GLY A 86 -4.41 27.83 -14.66
C GLY A 86 -3.20 28.75 -14.90
N LYS A 87 -2.04 28.38 -14.37
CA LYS A 87 -0.74 29.06 -14.55
C LYS A 87 0.10 28.35 -15.60
N ASP A 88 1.17 29.01 -16.04
CA ASP A 88 2.12 28.43 -16.99
C ASP A 88 2.99 27.36 -16.30
N PRO A 89 2.91 26.07 -16.72
CA PRO A 89 3.70 24.99 -16.13
C PRO A 89 5.20 25.16 -16.35
N LEU A 90 5.64 25.77 -17.44
CA LEU A 90 7.07 25.95 -17.75
C LEU A 90 7.74 26.99 -16.84
N ALA A 91 6.95 27.86 -16.22
CA ALA A 91 7.44 28.80 -15.22
C ALA A 91 7.57 28.19 -13.82
N ALA A 92 6.85 27.09 -13.54
CA ALA A 92 6.81 26.45 -12.23
C ALA A 92 8.01 25.53 -11.97
N SER A 93 8.51 24.87 -13.01
CA SER A 93 9.76 24.12 -12.97
C SER A 93 10.51 24.32 -14.29
N PRO A 94 11.71 24.92 -14.29
CA PRO A 94 12.56 24.92 -15.47
C PRO A 94 13.01 23.48 -15.68
N MET A 95 12.42 22.77 -16.65
CA MET A 95 12.74 21.38 -16.93
C MET A 95 14.27 21.19 -16.99
N ALA A 96 14.75 20.18 -16.24
CA ALA A 96 15.92 19.46 -16.67
C ALA A 96 15.61 18.94 -18.09
N THR A 97 16.46 19.31 -19.04
CA THR A 97 16.45 18.79 -20.41
C THR A 97 16.33 17.26 -20.41
N ASP A 98 15.79 16.67 -21.50
CA ASP A 98 15.61 15.24 -21.82
C ASP A 98 16.85 14.32 -21.65
N ASP A 99 17.58 14.44 -20.56
CA ASP A 99 18.57 13.48 -20.12
C ASP A 99 17.88 12.52 -19.15
N PRO A 100 17.93 11.20 -19.39
CA PRO A 100 17.38 10.23 -18.47
C PRO A 100 18.12 10.38 -17.13
N ALA A 101 17.39 10.80 -16.09
CA ALA A 101 17.91 10.78 -14.74
C ALA A 101 18.42 9.35 -14.43
N PRO A 102 19.65 9.18 -13.91
CA PRO A 102 20.12 7.88 -13.50
C PRO A 102 19.16 7.31 -12.44
N PRO A 103 18.87 5.99 -12.45
CA PRO A 103 17.98 5.40 -11.47
C PRO A 103 18.55 5.68 -10.07
N ALA A 104 17.73 6.27 -9.22
CA ALA A 104 18.03 6.38 -7.80
C ALA A 104 18.28 4.97 -7.25
N ASP A 105 19.46 4.79 -6.65
CA ASP A 105 19.91 3.57 -5.98
C ASP A 105 18.76 2.79 -5.34
N GLU A 106 18.55 1.57 -5.83
CA GLU A 106 17.91 0.51 -5.06
C GLU A 106 18.89 0.12 -3.94
N PRO A 107 18.56 0.27 -2.64
CA PRO A 107 19.24 -0.55 -1.64
C PRO A 107 18.70 -1.97 -1.80
N ALA A 108 19.55 -2.81 -2.41
CA ALA A 108 19.41 -4.25 -2.47
C ALA A 108 19.09 -4.84 -1.08
N ASP A 109 18.24 -5.87 -1.10
CA ASP A 109 18.02 -6.84 -0.02
C ASP A 109 19.32 -7.16 0.75
N GLU A 110 19.36 -6.80 2.04
CA GLU A 110 20.21 -7.48 3.02
C GLU A 110 19.31 -8.30 3.94
N VAL A 111 19.18 -9.58 3.60
CA VAL A 111 18.71 -10.63 4.50
C VAL A 111 19.88 -10.98 5.42
N PRO A 112 19.85 -10.77 6.76
CA PRO A 112 20.88 -11.36 7.61
C PRO A 112 20.46 -12.79 7.95
N ALA A 113 20.93 -13.75 7.15
CA ALA A 113 21.11 -15.12 7.59
C ALA A 113 22.29 -15.15 8.57
N GLY A 114 22.08 -15.83 9.70
CA GLY A 114 22.91 -15.69 10.90
C GLY A 114 24.33 -16.23 10.80
N GLU A 115 25.14 -15.80 11.76
CA GLU A 115 26.38 -16.45 12.15
C GLU A 115 26.46 -16.56 13.67
N GLU A 116 26.76 -17.78 14.13
CA GLU A 116 27.20 -18.10 15.47
C GLU A 116 28.39 -17.21 15.88
N GLN A 117 28.38 -16.70 17.12
CA GLN A 117 29.62 -16.53 17.86
C GLN A 117 29.56 -17.15 19.25
N VAL A 118 30.51 -18.04 19.41
CA VAL A 118 30.87 -18.87 20.55
C VAL A 118 31.52 -18.01 21.66
N GLY A 119 31.05 -18.25 22.89
CA GLY A 119 31.86 -18.45 24.10
C GLY A 119 32.89 -17.40 24.53
N SER A 120 32.65 -16.77 25.68
CA SER A 120 33.71 -16.35 26.61
C SER A 120 33.12 -15.83 27.94
N ALA A 121 33.03 -16.69 28.95
CA ALA A 121 33.07 -16.26 30.35
C ALA A 121 33.68 -17.37 31.21
N THR A 122 34.92 -17.13 31.62
CA THR A 122 35.78 -17.94 32.48
C THR A 122 35.25 -18.03 33.92
N GLY A 123 35.23 -19.24 34.48
CA GLY A 123 35.07 -19.49 35.92
C GLY A 123 35.68 -20.84 36.29
N ARG A 124 36.75 -20.80 37.07
CA ARG A 124 37.74 -21.85 37.37
C ARG A 124 37.26 -22.73 38.54
N GLU A 125 37.42 -24.06 38.45
CA GLU A 125 38.22 -24.89 39.39
C GLU A 125 38.06 -26.41 39.16
N PRO A 126 39.10 -27.25 39.40
CA PRO A 126 39.10 -28.69 39.12
C PRO A 126 39.19 -29.59 40.38
N GLN A 127 38.48 -30.73 40.41
CA GLN A 127 38.84 -31.98 41.14
C GLN A 127 37.97 -33.13 40.53
N ALA A 128 38.51 -34.09 39.78
CA ALA A 128 39.11 -35.38 40.18
C ALA A 128 38.10 -36.51 40.55
N THR A 129 38.00 -37.50 39.64
CA THR A 129 37.94 -38.97 39.79
C THR A 129 37.32 -39.63 41.04
N THR A 130 36.25 -40.43 40.84
CA THR A 130 36.16 -41.92 40.97
C THR A 130 34.73 -42.39 40.73
#